data_AF-A0A7K4DFE7-F1
#
_entry.id   AF-A0A7K4DFE7-F1
#
_cell.length_a   1.000
_cell.length_b   1.000
_cell.length_c   1.000
_cell.angle_alpha   90.00
_cell.angle_beta   90.00
_cell.angle_gamma   90.00
#
_symmetry.space_group_name_H-M   'P 1'
#
loop_
_entity.id
_entity.type
_entity.pdbx_description
1 polymer ?
#
loop_
_entity_poly.entity_id
_entity_poly.type
_entity_poly.pdbx_seq_one_letter_code
_entity_poly.pdbx_strand_id
1 'polypeptide(L)'
;FPRDRNEKIRTLEREIGRRRPKTFVDACSGAGTLGLAAARAGIHHVIYNDAWYAAAAWTAWNLQVNREFLGINEVTVHRSYDDLRRRPVARDPVVVATAAGAQEVEVYQGDLRLFDTDLLPGVDLTALDLFEKNDAEKIDQIAAAWQARVGGDIFIP
;
A
#
# COMPACT_ATOMS: atom_id res chain seq x y z
N PHE A 1 19.33 15.12 4.87
CA PHE A 1 20.01 14.37 5.95
C PHE A 1 19.22 13.10 6.21
N PRO A 2 19.81 11.90 6.12
CA PRO A 2 19.14 10.70 6.58
C PRO A 2 19.01 10.82 8.11
N ARG A 3 17.79 10.74 8.64
CA ARG A 3 17.59 10.56 10.08
C ARG A 3 18.00 9.12 10.40
N ASP A 4 18.75 8.91 11.47
CA ASP A 4 19.22 7.59 11.91
C ASP A 4 18.11 6.54 12.04
N ARG A 5 16.84 6.98 12.16
CA ARG A 5 15.66 6.13 12.36
C ARG A 5 14.45 6.70 11.63
N ASN A 6 13.75 5.87 10.85
CA ASN A 6 12.52 6.24 10.17
C ASN A 6 11.31 6.02 11.11
N GLU A 7 10.72 7.12 11.61
CA GLU A 7 9.59 7.09 12.56
C GLU A 7 8.35 6.39 11.99
N LYS A 8 8.10 6.53 10.69
CA LYS A 8 6.97 5.88 10.01
C LYS A 8 7.08 4.35 10.09
N ILE A 9 8.28 3.82 9.83
CA ILE A 9 8.56 2.38 9.92
C ILE A 9 8.40 1.89 11.37
N ARG A 10 8.83 2.67 12.37
CA ARG A 10 8.64 2.29 13.78
C ARG A 10 7.18 2.25 14.19
N THR A 11 6.38 3.21 13.73
CA THR A 11 4.94 3.22 13.96
C THR A 11 4.30 1.99 13.33
N LEU A 12 4.65 1.69 12.07
CA LEU A 12 4.22 0.46 11.40
C LEU A 12 4.57 -0.80 12.19
N GLU A 13 5.85 -1.00 12.55
CA GLU A 13 6.30 -2.18 13.31
C GLU A 13 5.56 -2.34 14.65
N ARG A 14 5.30 -1.22 15.34
CA ARG A 14 4.50 -1.21 16.58
C ARG A 14 3.07 -1.65 16.34
N GLU A 15 2.41 -1.13 15.30
CA GLU A 15 1.03 -1.49 14.97
C GLU A 15 0.91 -2.96 14.52
N ILE A 16 1.87 -3.45 13.74
CA ILE A 16 1.97 -4.87 13.37
C ILE A 16 2.13 -5.74 14.63
N GLY A 17 3.06 -5.39 15.52
CA GLY A 17 3.29 -6.15 16.75
C GLY A 17 2.06 -6.19 17.67
N ARG A 18 1.30 -5.09 17.73
CA ARG A 18 0.08 -4.97 18.54
C ARG A 18 -1.09 -5.76 17.97
N ARG A 19 -1.33 -5.65 16.66
CA ARG A 19 -2.56 -6.15 16.01
C ARG A 19 -2.37 -7.52 15.36
N ARG A 20 -1.14 -7.88 15.00
CA ARG A 20 -0.78 -9.11 14.27
C ARG A 20 -1.62 -9.31 13.00
N PRO A 21 -1.70 -8.30 12.11
CA PRO A 21 -2.49 -8.38 10.89
C PRO A 21 -1.94 -9.47 9.95
N LYS A 22 -2.84 -10.10 9.19
CA LYS A 22 -2.51 -11.01 8.09
C LYS A 22 -2.49 -10.29 6.75
N THR A 23 -3.35 -9.27 6.61
CA THR A 23 -3.47 -8.44 5.42
C THR A 23 -3.18 -6.98 5.75
N PHE A 24 -2.30 -6.35 4.98
CA PHE A 24 -1.93 -4.94 5.14
C PHE A 24 -2.13 -4.14 3.85
N VAL A 25 -2.64 -2.92 3.98
CA VAL A 25 -2.79 -1.97 2.87
C VAL A 25 -1.91 -0.75 3.08
N ASP A 26 -1.04 -0.46 2.12
CA ASP A 26 -0.34 0.82 1.96
C ASP A 26 -1.17 1.70 1.00
N ALA A 27 -2.10 2.49 1.55
CA ALA A 27 -3.17 3.12 0.76
C ALA A 27 -2.70 4.31 -0.10
N CYS A 28 -1.54 4.88 0.21
CA CYS A 28 -0.87 5.96 -0.52
C CYS A 28 0.62 5.63 -0.61
N SER A 29 0.93 4.58 -1.36
CA SER A 29 2.20 3.86 -1.22
C SER A 29 3.42 4.65 -1.66
N GLY A 30 3.28 5.65 -2.54
CA GLY A 30 4.43 6.28 -3.17
C GLY A 30 5.31 5.22 -3.84
N ALA A 31 6.55 5.07 -3.37
CA ALA A 31 7.46 4.02 -3.86
C ALA A 31 7.28 2.65 -3.17
N GLY A 32 6.32 2.50 -2.25
CA GLY A 32 5.99 1.26 -1.54
C GLY A 32 6.77 1.03 -0.25
N THR A 33 7.37 2.06 0.35
CA THR A 33 8.25 1.90 1.52
C THR A 33 7.56 1.24 2.71
N LEU A 34 6.31 1.62 3.02
CA LEU A 34 5.61 1.06 4.17
C LEU A 34 5.14 -0.36 3.90
N GLY A 35 4.58 -0.63 2.72
CA GLY A 35 4.24 -2.01 2.34
C GLY A 35 5.47 -2.93 2.31
N LEU A 36 6.62 -2.49 1.81
CA LEU A 36 7.87 -3.29 1.84
C LEU A 36 8.34 -3.56 3.28
N ALA A 37 8.22 -2.57 4.17
CA ALA A 37 8.52 -2.76 5.58
C ALA A 37 7.53 -3.72 6.26
N ALA A 38 6.25 -3.67 5.89
CA ALA A 38 5.20 -4.56 6.40
C ALA A 38 5.43 -6.01 5.95
N ALA A 39 5.73 -6.19 4.66
CA ALA A 39 6.17 -7.45 4.08
C ALA A 39 7.40 -8.01 4.82
N ARG A 40 8.44 -7.19 5.01
CA ARG A 40 9.64 -7.59 5.76
C ARG A 40 9.35 -7.97 7.21
N ALA A 41 8.33 -7.37 7.83
CA ALA A 41 7.86 -7.70 9.17
C ALA A 41 7.05 -9.01 9.23
N GLY A 42 6.88 -9.71 8.10
CA GLY A 42 6.26 -11.04 8.04
C GLY A 42 4.77 -11.04 7.71
N ILE A 43 4.20 -9.91 7.27
CA ILE A 43 2.83 -9.90 6.76
C ILE A 43 2.79 -10.66 5.43
N HIS A 44 1.86 -11.59 5.33
CA HIS A 44 1.74 -12.48 4.17
C HIS A 44 1.11 -11.78 2.97
N HIS A 45 0.01 -11.03 3.17
CA HIS A 45 -0.71 -10.35 2.08
C HIS A 45 -0.55 -8.84 2.19
N VAL A 46 0.10 -8.24 1.20
CA VAL A 46 0.39 -6.80 1.19
C VAL A 46 -0.17 -6.16 -0.08
N ILE A 47 -1.06 -5.20 0.11
CA ILE A 47 -1.71 -4.44 -0.96
C ILE A 47 -1.10 -3.04 -0.99
N TYR A 48 -0.74 -2.58 -2.16
CA TYR A 48 -0.22 -1.23 -2.40
C TYR A 48 -1.17 -0.47 -3.29
N ASN A 49 -1.47 0.78 -2.95
CA ASN A 49 -2.25 1.66 -3.81
C ASN A 49 -1.63 3.06 -3.88
N ASP A 50 -1.59 3.62 -5.09
CA ASP A 50 -1.37 5.05 -5.26
C ASP A 50 -2.18 5.57 -6.46
N ALA A 51 -2.78 6.76 -6.34
CA ALA A 51 -3.51 7.35 -7.47
C ALA A 51 -2.53 7.79 -8.58
N TRP A 52 -1.30 8.15 -8.23
CA TRP A 52 -0.29 8.64 -9.16
C TRP A 52 0.44 7.47 -9.85
N TYR A 53 0.43 7.50 -11.18
CA TYR A 53 0.92 6.41 -12.03
C TYR A 53 2.37 6.01 -11.73
N ALA A 54 3.24 6.99 -11.48
CA ALA A 54 4.66 6.74 -11.26
C ALA A 54 4.90 6.05 -9.92
N ALA A 55 4.14 6.39 -8.88
CA ALA A 55 4.20 5.73 -7.58
C ALA A 55 3.82 4.25 -7.69
N ALA A 56 2.66 3.96 -8.32
CA ALA A 56 2.23 2.58 -8.54
C ALA A 56 3.24 1.78 -9.39
N ALA A 57 3.79 2.38 -10.45
CA ALA A 57 4.80 1.72 -11.29
C ALA A 57 6.12 1.46 -10.54
N TRP A 58 6.62 2.44 -9.78
CA TRP A 58 7.86 2.28 -9.00
C TRP A 58 7.70 1.30 -7.84
N THR A 59 6.50 1.20 -7.27
CA THR A 59 6.18 0.16 -6.28
C THR A 59 6.36 -1.24 -6.90
N ALA A 60 5.83 -1.48 -8.11
CA ALA A 60 6.02 -2.75 -8.82
C ALA A 60 7.52 -3.05 -9.10
N TRP A 61 8.29 -2.04 -9.51
CA TRP A 61 9.74 -2.21 -9.71
C TRP A 61 10.50 -2.50 -8.42
N ASN A 62 10.14 -1.84 -7.32
CA ASN A 62 10.77 -2.10 -6.03
C ASN A 62 10.46 -3.51 -5.52
N LEU A 63 9.25 -4.03 -5.75
CA LEU A 63 8.94 -5.44 -5.49
C LEU A 63 9.84 -6.37 -6.31
N GLN A 64 10.01 -6.10 -7.61
CA GLN A 64 10.86 -6.91 -8.48
C GLN A 64 12.32 -6.95 -7.99
N VAL A 65 12.86 -5.81 -7.57
CA VAL A 65 14.23 -5.72 -7.04
C VAL A 65 14.38 -6.41 -5.69
N ASN A 66 13.35 -6.42 -4.86
CA ASN A 66 13.38 -7.03 -3.53
C ASN A 66 12.84 -8.46 -3.48
N ARG A 67 12.45 -9.05 -4.62
CA ARG A 67 11.69 -10.32 -4.69
C ARG A 67 12.34 -11.47 -3.93
N GLU A 68 13.67 -11.60 -4.03
CA GLU A 68 14.41 -12.69 -3.37
C GLU A 68 14.36 -12.56 -1.85
N PHE A 69 14.56 -11.34 -1.35
CA PHE A 69 14.47 -11.05 0.08
C PHE A 69 13.05 -11.26 0.64
N LEU A 70 12.04 -11.01 -0.19
CA LEU A 70 10.62 -11.15 0.15
C LEU A 70 10.08 -12.57 -0.08
N GLY A 71 10.88 -13.49 -0.65
CA GLY A 71 10.41 -14.83 -1.01
C GLY A 71 9.34 -14.83 -2.11
N ILE A 72 9.31 -13.79 -2.95
CA ILE A 72 8.43 -13.65 -4.10
C ILE A 72 9.10 -14.36 -5.30
N ASN A 73 8.35 -15.25 -5.94
CA ASN A 73 8.87 -16.00 -7.09
C ASN A 73 8.98 -15.10 -8.33
N GLU A 74 7.88 -14.41 -8.65
CA GLU A 74 7.74 -13.55 -9.81
C GLU A 74 6.81 -12.37 -9.50
N VAL A 75 7.13 -11.21 -10.08
CA VAL A 75 6.22 -10.06 -10.15
C VAL A 75 5.66 -9.98 -11.56
N THR A 76 4.36 -10.24 -11.71
CA THR A 76 3.66 -10.10 -12.98
C THR A 76 3.18 -8.65 -13.13
N VAL A 77 3.70 -7.94 -14.13
CA VAL A 77 3.29 -6.58 -14.45
C VAL A 77 2.15 -6.61 -15.48
N HIS A 78 0.97 -6.13 -15.06
CA HIS A 78 -0.25 -6.10 -15.88
C HIS A 78 -0.41 -4.81 -16.69
N ARG A 79 0.29 -3.75 -16.28
CA ARG A 79 0.25 -2.42 -16.91
C ARG A 79 1.66 -1.85 -17.00
N SER A 80 2.11 -1.56 -18.22
CA SER A 80 3.44 -0.98 -18.43
C SER A 80 3.48 0.48 -17.98
N TYR A 81 4.69 0.99 -17.71
CA TYR A 81 4.88 2.39 -17.36
C TYR A 81 4.27 3.36 -18.39
N ASP A 82 4.44 3.09 -19.68
CA ASP A 82 3.88 3.91 -20.75
C ASP A 82 2.35 3.86 -20.82
N ASP A 83 1.75 2.72 -20.46
CA ASP A 83 0.29 2.62 -20.38
C ASP A 83 -0.25 3.44 -19.20
N LEU A 84 0.34 3.27 -18.01
CA LEU A 84 -0.02 4.02 -16.80
C LEU A 84 0.16 5.53 -17.00
N ARG A 85 1.22 5.95 -17.70
CA ARG A 85 1.50 7.37 -18.00
C ARG A 85 0.40 8.05 -18.81
N ARG A 86 -0.43 7.31 -19.55
CA ARG A 86 -1.59 7.87 -20.28
C ARG A 86 -2.68 8.37 -19.33
N ARG A 87 -2.70 7.89 -18.09
CA ARG A 87 -3.59 8.33 -17.01
C ARG A 87 -2.75 8.66 -15.76
N PRO A 88 -2.10 9.84 -15.73
CA PRO A 88 -1.14 10.16 -14.67
C PRO A 88 -1.73 10.08 -13.26
N VAL A 89 -3.01 10.39 -13.11
CA VAL A 89 -3.77 10.20 -11.87
C VAL A 89 -5.00 9.37 -12.20
N ALA A 90 -5.09 8.15 -11.65
CA ALA A 90 -6.23 7.27 -11.86
C ALA A 90 -7.30 7.51 -10.79
N ARG A 91 -8.56 7.30 -11.19
CA ARG A 91 -9.69 7.23 -10.26
C ARG A 91 -10.02 5.78 -9.98
N ASP A 92 -10.57 5.09 -10.97
CA ASP A 92 -10.97 3.69 -10.81
C ASP A 92 -9.74 2.82 -10.52
N PRO A 93 -9.77 2.01 -9.45
CA PRO A 93 -8.67 1.12 -9.12
C PRO A 93 -8.38 0.15 -10.27
N VAL A 94 -7.13 0.11 -10.71
CA VAL A 94 -6.65 -0.85 -11.70
C VAL A 94 -5.45 -1.60 -11.17
N VAL A 95 -5.42 -2.91 -11.40
CA VAL A 95 -4.26 -3.74 -11.05
C VAL A 95 -3.10 -3.40 -11.97
N VAL A 96 -1.99 -3.01 -11.36
CA VAL A 96 -0.71 -2.68 -12.02
C VAL A 96 0.20 -3.88 -12.03
N ALA A 97 0.33 -4.56 -10.89
CA ALA A 97 1.19 -5.73 -10.74
C ALA A 97 0.65 -6.66 -9.66
N THR A 98 0.98 -7.94 -9.76
CA THR A 98 0.73 -8.94 -8.73
C THR A 98 1.99 -9.76 -8.50
N ALA A 99 2.15 -10.31 -7.30
CA ALA A 99 3.25 -11.20 -6.98
C ALA A 99 2.77 -12.29 -6.02
N ALA A 100 3.34 -13.50 -6.17
CA ALA A 100 2.98 -14.66 -5.36
C ALA A 100 4.25 -15.44 -4.93
N GLY A 101 4.14 -16.21 -3.84
CA GLY A 101 5.25 -16.97 -3.27
C GLY A 101 5.09 -17.15 -1.76
N ALA A 102 6.12 -16.81 -1.00
CA ALA A 102 6.02 -16.70 0.46
C ALA A 102 5.17 -15.48 0.89
N GLN A 103 4.95 -14.54 -0.03
CA GLN A 103 4.11 -13.37 0.12
C GLN A 103 3.21 -13.22 -1.09
N GLU A 104 1.98 -12.79 -0.81
CA GLU A 104 0.99 -12.40 -1.80
C GLU A 104 0.95 -10.87 -1.86
N VAL A 105 1.06 -10.33 -3.07
CA VAL A 105 1.16 -8.89 -3.28
C VAL A 105 0.28 -8.44 -4.43
N GLU A 106 -0.42 -7.32 -4.22
CA GLU A 106 -1.18 -6.63 -5.25
C GLU A 106 -0.80 -5.15 -5.27
N VAL A 107 -0.54 -4.61 -6.45
CA VAL A 107 -0.27 -3.20 -6.66
C VAL A 107 -1.39 -2.61 -7.51
N TYR A 108 -2.03 -1.58 -6.99
CA TYR A 108 -3.09 -0.84 -7.65
C TYR A 108 -2.65 0.58 -8.00
N GLN A 109 -3.18 1.09 -9.11
CA GLN A 109 -3.25 2.51 -9.37
C GLN A 109 -4.72 2.94 -9.18
N GLY A 110 -5.01 3.80 -8.22
CA GLY A 110 -6.40 4.16 -7.93
C GLY A 110 -6.59 5.22 -6.87
N ASP A 111 -7.75 5.86 -6.92
CA ASP A 111 -8.24 6.72 -5.86
C ASP A 111 -8.67 5.85 -4.68
N LEU A 112 -8.01 6.01 -3.53
CA LEU A 112 -8.29 5.24 -2.31
C LEU A 112 -9.77 5.29 -1.90
N ARG A 113 -10.49 6.35 -2.26
CA ARG A 113 -11.92 6.53 -1.92
C ARG A 113 -12.85 5.58 -2.68
N LEU A 114 -12.35 4.95 -3.74
CA LEU A 114 -13.12 4.05 -4.59
C LEU A 114 -12.86 2.56 -4.29
N PHE A 115 -12.03 2.26 -3.28
CA PHE A 115 -11.90 0.91 -2.76
C PHE A 115 -13.07 0.56 -1.83
N ASP A 116 -13.37 -0.72 -1.73
CA ASP A 116 -14.37 -1.31 -0.84
C ASP A 116 -14.03 -2.80 -0.59
N THR A 117 -14.92 -3.48 0.15
CA THR A 117 -14.76 -4.89 0.53
C THR A 117 -14.93 -5.88 -0.63
N ASP A 118 -15.55 -5.48 -1.74
CA ASP A 118 -15.64 -6.34 -2.93
C ASP A 118 -14.27 -6.40 -3.61
N LEU A 119 -13.56 -5.27 -3.66
CA LEU A 119 -12.22 -5.21 -4.24
C LEU A 119 -11.13 -5.70 -3.26
N LEU A 120 -11.21 -5.32 -1.97
CA LEU A 120 -10.24 -5.68 -0.94
C LEU A 120 -10.93 -6.41 0.23
N PRO A 121 -11.24 -7.71 0.07
CA PRO A 121 -11.85 -8.48 1.14
C PRO A 121 -10.88 -8.75 2.29
N GLY A 122 -11.34 -8.56 3.53
CA GLY A 122 -10.60 -9.02 4.72
C GLY A 122 -9.33 -8.23 5.03
N VAL A 123 -9.32 -6.91 4.80
CA VAL A 123 -8.22 -6.03 5.23
C VAL A 123 -8.17 -5.97 6.76
N ASP A 124 -7.00 -6.26 7.36
CA ASP A 124 -6.80 -6.18 8.81
C ASP A 124 -6.21 -4.84 9.24
N LEU A 125 -5.24 -4.29 8.50
CA LEU A 125 -4.55 -3.06 8.85
C LEU A 125 -4.24 -2.20 7.63
N THR A 126 -4.48 -0.90 7.72
CA THR A 126 -4.20 0.08 6.67
C THR A 126 -3.31 1.20 7.20
N ALA A 127 -2.24 1.52 6.46
CA ALA A 127 -1.52 2.77 6.61
C ALA A 127 -2.11 3.85 5.71
N LEU A 128 -2.53 4.96 6.31
CA LEU A 128 -3.09 6.11 5.60
C LEU A 128 -2.10 7.29 5.63
N ASP A 129 -1.07 7.24 4.76
CA ASP A 129 0.03 8.22 4.72
C ASP A 129 -0.25 9.36 3.72
N LEU A 130 -1.26 10.18 4.01
CA LEU A 130 -1.63 11.31 3.15
C LEU A 130 -0.59 12.45 3.18
N PHE A 131 -0.46 13.17 2.06
CA PHE A 131 0.22 14.47 2.02
C PHE A 131 -0.58 15.52 2.80
N GLU A 132 0.11 16.55 3.32
CA GLU A 132 -0.50 17.68 4.06
C GLU A 132 -1.31 17.26 5.31
N LYS A 133 -0.64 16.58 6.25
CA LYS A 133 -1.24 16.11 7.51
C LYS A 133 -1.67 17.21 8.50
N ASN A 134 -1.63 18.48 8.09
CA ASN A 134 -1.98 19.61 8.94
C ASN A 134 -3.50 19.84 9.04
N ASP A 135 -4.28 19.19 8.16
CA ASP A 135 -5.74 19.22 8.16
C ASP A 135 -6.28 17.93 8.78
N ALA A 136 -6.36 17.93 10.12
CA ALA A 136 -6.81 16.76 10.89
C ALA A 136 -8.25 16.36 10.56
N GLU A 137 -9.13 17.34 10.34
CA GLU A 137 -10.53 17.09 10.02
C GLU A 137 -10.68 16.31 8.71
N LYS A 138 -9.93 16.72 7.67
CA LYS A 138 -9.93 16.03 6.39
C LYS A 138 -9.36 14.62 6.48
N ILE A 139 -8.30 14.42 7.27
CA ILE A 139 -7.72 13.08 7.48
C ILE A 139 -8.73 12.17 8.18
N ASP A 140 -9.40 12.67 9.23
CA ASP A 140 -10.41 11.91 9.97
C ASP A 140 -11.60 11.54 9.09
N GLN A 141 -12.06 12.46 8.23
CA GLN A 141 -13.11 12.19 7.25
C GLN A 141 -12.71 11.09 6.26
N ILE A 142 -11.48 11.14 5.74
CA ILE A 142 -10.96 10.12 4.81
C ILE A 142 -10.82 8.77 5.53
N ALA A 143 -10.26 8.75 6.74
CA ALA A 143 -10.11 7.53 7.53
C ALA A 143 -11.47 6.91 7.87
N ALA A 144 -12.46 7.71 8.28
CA ALA A 144 -13.80 7.23 8.55
C ALA A 144 -14.47 6.66 7.29
N ALA A 145 -14.30 7.32 6.13
CA ALA A 145 -14.83 6.81 4.86
C ALA A 145 -14.16 5.50 4.44
N TRP A 146 -12.84 5.38 4.59
CA TRP A 146 -12.11 4.12 4.33
C TRP A 146 -12.60 3.01 5.26
N GLN A 147 -12.66 3.28 6.57
CA GLN A 147 -13.12 2.35 7.59
C GLN A 147 -14.52 1.81 7.28
N ALA A 148 -15.42 2.66 6.81
CA ALA A 148 -16.79 2.28 6.49
C ALA A 148 -16.91 1.41 5.22
N ARG A 149 -16.00 1.57 4.26
CA ARG A 149 -16.06 0.90 2.95
C ARG A 149 -15.21 -0.36 2.87
N VAL A 150 -14.01 -0.33 3.45
CA VAL A 150 -12.98 -1.38 3.37
C VAL A 150 -12.87 -2.13 4.71
N GLY A 151 -13.05 -1.43 5.83
CA GLY A 151 -12.88 -2.00 7.17
C GLY A 151 -11.42 -2.06 7.61
N GLY A 152 -11.10 -3.05 8.44
CA GLY A 152 -9.78 -3.20 9.06
C GLY A 152 -9.48 -2.13 10.10
N ASP A 153 -8.27 -2.12 10.63
CA ASP A 153 -7.78 -1.04 11.47
C ASP A 153 -7.01 -0.02 10.65
N ILE A 154 -7.02 1.25 11.06
CA ILE A 154 -6.28 2.32 10.39
C ILE A 154 -5.23 2.91 11.33
N PHE A 155 -4.07 3.25 10.80
CA PHE A 155 -3.16 4.18 11.45
C PHE A 155 -2.57 5.18 10.45
N ILE A 156 -2.18 6.34 10.98
CA ILE A 156 -1.53 7.41 10.22
C ILE A 156 -0.07 7.45 10.68
N PRO A 157 0.90 7.09 9.82
CA PRO A 157 2.31 7.00 10.17
C PRO A 157 3.01 8.33 10.42
#